data_AF-A0A6A3T4P9-F1
#
_entry.id   AF-A0A6A3T4P9-F1
#
_cell.length_a   1.000
_cell.length_b   1.000
_cell.length_c   1.000
_cell.angle_alpha   90.00
_cell.angle_beta   90.00
_cell.angle_gamma   90.00
#
_symmetry.space_group_name_H-M   'P 1'
#
loop_
_entity.id
_entity.type
_entity.pdbx_description
1 polymer ?
#
loop_
_entity_poly.entity_id
_entity_poly.type
_entity_poly.pdbx_seq_one_letter_code
_entity_poly.pdbx_strand_id
1 'polypeptide(L)'
;MARKRHEFSPAEKDQMVSSHAFFTLQKKRRLFPGKRANELVAESLGCSATTIKAVMKTYRADNNTKFEATKAKLMEIVELHAEAPIYAATTIATSHGHLVYFTPPPYHPTLQPIELIWGRVKGDIARRPAKSASDLVGRVVAGLEEHGDAWLSVYRHVQEKEDEYVALAAANAE
;
A
#
# COMPACT_ATOMS: atom_id res chain seq x y z
N MET A 1 27.28 7.26 -32.64
CA MET A 1 26.53 6.94 -31.39
C MET A 1 25.38 6.01 -31.76
N ALA A 2 25.50 4.70 -31.50
CA ALA A 2 24.42 3.75 -31.79
C ALA A 2 23.27 3.97 -30.78
N ARG A 3 22.07 4.28 -31.28
CA ARG A 3 20.86 4.44 -30.45
C ARG A 3 20.63 3.10 -29.73
N LYS A 4 20.69 3.08 -28.38
CA LYS A 4 20.37 1.87 -27.60
C LYS A 4 19.01 1.36 -28.07
N ARG A 5 18.96 0.13 -28.56
CA ARG A 5 17.75 -0.52 -29.03
C ARG A 5 16.82 -0.64 -27.82
N HIS A 6 15.66 0.01 -27.87
CA HIS A 6 14.67 -0.09 -26.81
C HIS A 6 14.26 -1.56 -26.64
N GLU A 7 14.48 -2.10 -25.45
CA GLU A 7 14.12 -3.47 -25.11
C GLU A 7 12.72 -3.46 -24.51
N PHE A 8 11.77 -4.04 -25.25
CA PHE A 8 10.37 -4.11 -24.82
C PHE A 8 10.24 -5.03 -23.60
N SER A 9 9.59 -4.51 -22.56
CA SER A 9 9.23 -5.23 -21.36
C SER A 9 8.29 -6.41 -21.66
N PRO A 10 8.18 -7.39 -20.75
CA PRO A 10 7.19 -8.45 -20.86
C PRO A 10 5.76 -7.91 -21.08
N ALA A 11 5.32 -6.94 -20.27
CA ALA A 11 3.97 -6.36 -20.38
C ALA A 11 3.70 -5.70 -21.75
N GLU A 12 4.68 -4.99 -22.32
CA GLU A 12 4.55 -4.41 -23.66
C GLU A 12 4.42 -5.49 -24.74
N LYS A 13 5.16 -6.59 -24.62
CA LYS A 13 5.04 -7.73 -25.53
C LYS A 13 3.67 -8.41 -25.43
N ASP A 14 3.12 -8.54 -24.22
CA ASP A 14 1.75 -9.02 -24.02
C ASP A 14 0.72 -8.09 -24.67
N GLN A 15 0.85 -6.77 -24.48
CA GLN A 15 -0.04 -5.80 -25.10
C GLN A 15 0.02 -5.88 -26.63
N MET A 16 1.19 -6.14 -27.23
CA MET A 16 1.33 -6.38 -28.67
C MET A 16 0.58 -7.64 -29.12
N VAL A 17 0.66 -8.72 -28.35
CA VAL A 17 -0.04 -9.98 -28.65
C VAL A 17 -1.56 -9.80 -28.56
N SER A 18 -2.06 -9.18 -27.49
CA SER A 18 -3.49 -8.89 -27.31
C SER A 18 -4.03 -7.99 -28.42
N SER A 19 -3.30 -6.93 -28.77
CA SER A 19 -3.67 -6.02 -29.86
C SER A 19 -3.71 -6.73 -31.21
N HIS A 20 -2.75 -7.63 -31.46
CA HIS A 20 -2.74 -8.44 -32.67
C HIS A 20 -3.96 -9.37 -32.76
N ALA A 21 -4.34 -10.02 -31.64
CA ALA A 21 -5.54 -10.86 -31.58
C ALA A 21 -6.81 -10.04 -31.86
N PHE A 22 -6.93 -8.85 -31.28
CA PHE A 22 -8.03 -7.91 -31.53
C PHE A 22 -8.14 -7.56 -33.02
N PHE A 23 -7.07 -7.05 -33.66
CA PHE A 23 -7.13 -6.67 -35.07
C PHE A 23 -7.36 -7.87 -35.99
N THR A 24 -6.90 -9.06 -35.62
CA THR A 24 -7.22 -10.29 -36.36
C THR A 24 -8.72 -10.58 -36.34
N LEU A 25 -9.39 -10.39 -35.19
CA LEU A 25 -10.84 -10.54 -35.08
C LEU A 25 -11.59 -9.47 -35.87
N GLN A 26 -11.17 -8.20 -35.78
CA GLN A 26 -11.81 -7.12 -36.53
C GLN A 26 -11.70 -7.33 -38.04
N LYS A 27 -10.56 -7.85 -38.52
CA LYS A 27 -10.40 -8.21 -39.93
C LYS A 27 -11.32 -9.33 -40.39
N LYS A 28 -11.64 -10.32 -39.53
CA LYS A 28 -12.67 -11.34 -39.84
C LYS A 28 -14.05 -10.72 -40.05
N ARG A 29 -14.33 -9.59 -39.38
CA ARG A 29 -15.55 -8.78 -39.56
C ARG A 29 -15.48 -7.84 -40.76
N ARG A 30 -14.49 -8.03 -41.66
CA ARG A 30 -14.22 -7.19 -42.84
C ARG A 30 -13.90 -5.72 -42.53
N LEU A 31 -13.50 -5.42 -41.30
CA LEU A 31 -12.94 -4.11 -40.94
C LEU A 31 -11.46 -4.06 -41.36
N PHE A 32 -11.00 -2.91 -41.85
CA PHE A 32 -9.61 -2.68 -42.31
C PHE A 32 -9.19 -3.51 -43.55
N PRO A 33 -9.85 -3.33 -44.72
CA PRO A 33 -9.44 -3.98 -45.96
C PRO A 33 -8.00 -3.57 -46.35
N GLY A 34 -7.23 -4.50 -46.89
CA GLY A 34 -5.88 -4.25 -47.41
C GLY A 34 -4.76 -4.08 -46.37
N LYS A 35 -5.06 -3.70 -45.12
CA LYS A 35 -4.03 -3.52 -44.07
C LYS A 35 -3.68 -4.83 -43.35
N ARG A 36 -2.41 -5.10 -43.04
CA ARG A 36 -2.02 -6.30 -42.25
C ARG A 36 -2.22 -6.05 -40.76
N ALA A 37 -2.55 -7.11 -39.99
CA ALA A 37 -2.73 -6.98 -38.54
C ALA A 37 -1.49 -6.40 -37.83
N ASN A 38 -0.28 -6.82 -38.23
CA ASN A 38 0.97 -6.27 -37.69
C ASN A 38 1.15 -4.77 -37.96
N GLU A 39 0.66 -4.27 -39.10
CA GLU A 39 0.76 -2.85 -39.46
C GLU A 39 -0.22 -2.02 -38.62
N LEU A 40 -1.44 -2.54 -38.40
CA LEU A 40 -2.43 -1.91 -37.54
C LEU A 40 -1.95 -1.81 -36.08
N VAL A 41 -1.32 -2.87 -35.55
CA VAL A 41 -0.75 -2.86 -34.19
C VAL A 41 0.44 -1.89 -34.10
N ALA A 42 1.29 -1.88 -35.12
CA ALA A 42 2.44 -0.97 -35.20
C ALA A 42 2.00 0.49 -35.19
N GLU A 43 0.99 0.83 -35.99
CA GLU A 43 0.35 2.14 -36.05
C GLU A 43 -0.28 2.52 -34.70
N SER A 44 -1.01 1.60 -34.05
CA SER A 44 -1.69 1.88 -32.78
C SER A 44 -0.75 2.04 -31.58
N LEU A 45 0.39 1.33 -31.57
CA LEU A 45 1.34 1.32 -30.45
C LEU A 45 2.60 2.17 -30.71
N GLY A 46 2.68 2.85 -31.86
CA GLY A 46 3.83 3.70 -32.20
C GLY A 46 5.15 2.94 -32.33
N CYS A 47 5.11 1.67 -32.76
CA CYS A 47 6.30 0.81 -32.85
C CYS A 47 6.47 0.24 -34.27
N SER A 48 7.60 -0.43 -34.54
CA SER A 48 7.85 -0.99 -35.88
C SER A 48 7.05 -2.27 -36.13
N ALA A 49 6.48 -2.43 -37.33
CA ALA A 49 5.81 -3.67 -37.73
C ALA A 49 6.75 -4.90 -37.73
N THR A 50 8.06 -4.68 -37.85
CA THR A 50 9.09 -5.71 -37.75
C THR A 50 9.23 -6.22 -36.32
N THR A 51 9.12 -5.33 -35.33
CA THR A 51 9.09 -5.69 -33.89
C THR A 51 7.88 -6.59 -33.60
N ILE A 52 6.69 -6.21 -34.07
CA ILE A 52 5.47 -6.99 -33.86
C ILE A 52 5.57 -8.37 -34.49
N LYS A 53 6.15 -8.48 -35.70
CA LYS A 53 6.43 -9.78 -36.33
C LYS A 53 7.35 -10.64 -35.47
N ALA A 54 8.39 -10.07 -34.87
CA ALA A 54 9.32 -10.81 -34.01
C ALA A 54 8.63 -11.30 -32.74
N VAL A 55 7.88 -10.45 -32.04
CA VAL A 55 7.13 -10.80 -30.82
C VAL A 55 6.09 -11.89 -31.11
N MET A 56 5.30 -11.73 -32.17
CA MET A 56 4.31 -12.74 -32.57
C MET A 56 4.94 -14.06 -33.02
N LYS A 57 6.16 -14.05 -33.57
CA LYS A 57 6.90 -15.28 -33.89
C LYS A 57 7.28 -16.03 -32.61
N THR A 58 7.78 -15.32 -31.60
CA THR A 58 8.10 -15.90 -30.30
C THR A 58 6.86 -16.47 -29.62
N TYR A 59 5.77 -15.70 -29.56
CA TYR A 59 4.49 -16.14 -28.97
C TYR A 59 3.88 -17.38 -29.67
N ARG A 60 4.01 -17.48 -31.00
CA ARG A 60 3.51 -18.67 -31.74
C ARG A 60 4.37 -19.92 -31.55
N ALA A 61 5.65 -19.75 -31.20
CA ALA A 61 6.54 -20.87 -30.91
C ALA A 61 6.23 -21.48 -29.52
N ASP A 62 5.73 -20.68 -28.59
CA ASP A 62 5.29 -21.09 -27.27
C ASP A 62 3.98 -20.37 -26.91
N ASN A 63 2.84 -21.02 -27.20
CA ASN A 63 1.50 -20.46 -26.95
C ASN A 63 1.20 -20.21 -25.46
N ASN A 64 2.10 -20.60 -24.56
CA ASN A 64 1.99 -20.36 -23.12
C ASN A 64 2.93 -19.24 -22.64
N THR A 65 3.64 -18.53 -23.53
CA THR A 65 4.33 -17.28 -23.16
C THR A 65 3.28 -16.18 -22.94
N LYS A 66 2.52 -16.28 -21.86
CA LYS A 66 2.01 -15.08 -21.23
C LYS A 66 3.24 -14.34 -20.73
N PHE A 67 3.50 -13.15 -21.25
CA PHE A 67 4.51 -12.27 -20.68
C PHE A 67 3.99 -11.67 -19.36
N GLU A 68 3.44 -12.51 -18.46
CA GLU A 68 2.69 -12.09 -17.29
C GLU A 68 3.56 -11.13 -16.48
N ALA A 69 3.11 -9.88 -16.39
CA ALA A 69 3.44 -9.06 -15.25
C ALA A 69 2.89 -9.81 -14.05
N THR A 70 3.77 -10.51 -13.35
CA THR A 70 3.40 -11.24 -12.14
C THR A 70 2.72 -10.27 -11.18
N LYS A 71 1.80 -10.76 -10.34
CA LYS A 71 1.18 -9.94 -9.28
C LYS A 71 2.24 -9.14 -8.51
N ALA A 72 3.42 -9.72 -8.26
CA ALA A 72 4.55 -9.04 -7.66
C ALA A 72 5.00 -7.79 -8.44
N LYS A 73 5.18 -7.89 -9.76
CA LYS A 73 5.60 -6.74 -10.58
C LYS A 73 4.53 -5.66 -10.69
N LEU A 74 3.26 -6.04 -10.70
CA LEU A 74 2.15 -5.10 -10.64
C LEU A 74 2.07 -4.39 -9.28
N MET A 75 2.31 -5.10 -8.17
CA MET A 75 2.37 -4.52 -6.83
C MET A 75 3.54 -3.53 -6.70
N GLU A 76 4.72 -3.82 -7.25
CA GLU A 76 5.84 -2.87 -7.27
C GLU A 76 5.47 -1.55 -7.99
N ILE A 77 4.75 -1.64 -9.11
CA ILE A 77 4.30 -0.46 -9.85
C ILE A 77 3.21 0.28 -9.07
N VAL A 78 2.29 -0.44 -8.43
CA VAL A 78 1.26 0.15 -7.57
C VAL A 78 1.90 0.86 -6.39
N GLU A 79 2.87 0.26 -5.71
CA GLU A 79 3.60 0.89 -4.61
C GLU A 79 4.36 2.14 -5.07
N LEU A 80 4.98 2.10 -6.26
CA LEU A 80 5.73 3.24 -6.81
C LEU A 80 4.84 4.43 -7.20
N HIS A 81 3.56 4.20 -7.50
CA HIS A 81 2.61 5.23 -7.92
C HIS A 81 1.46 5.43 -6.93
N ALA A 82 1.48 4.74 -5.79
CA ALA A 82 0.46 4.87 -4.77
C ALA A 82 0.51 6.29 -4.22
N GLU A 83 -0.63 6.98 -4.24
CA GLU A 83 -0.79 8.21 -3.50
C GLU A 83 -0.59 7.93 -2.00
N ALA A 84 -0.08 8.93 -1.28
CA ALA A 84 0.04 8.81 0.16
C ALA A 84 -1.35 8.49 0.75
N PRO A 85 -1.46 7.46 1.62
CA PRO A 85 -2.74 7.05 2.15
C PRO A 85 -3.40 8.20 2.90
N ILE A 86 -4.64 8.52 2.52
CA ILE A 86 -5.46 9.51 3.22
C ILE A 86 -6.25 8.80 4.30
N TYR A 87 -5.88 9.03 5.57
CA TYR A 87 -6.58 8.46 6.70
C TYR A 87 -7.77 9.32 7.10
N ALA A 88 -8.96 8.71 7.17
CA ALA A 88 -10.18 9.40 7.59
C ALA A 88 -10.04 10.08 8.96
N ALA A 89 -9.32 9.46 9.90
CA ALA A 89 -9.03 10.05 11.20
C ALA A 89 -8.25 11.38 11.08
N THR A 90 -7.28 11.44 10.16
CA THR A 90 -6.51 12.66 9.89
C THR A 90 -7.40 13.75 9.29
N THR A 91 -8.23 13.41 8.30
CA THR A 91 -9.17 14.36 7.70
C THR A 91 -10.13 14.94 8.73
N ILE A 92 -10.68 14.11 9.61
CA ILE A 92 -11.62 14.55 10.65
C ILE A 92 -10.91 15.40 11.70
N ALA A 93 -9.77 14.95 12.24
CA ALA A 93 -9.07 15.71 13.27
C ALA A 93 -8.59 17.08 12.74
N THR A 94 -8.04 17.12 11.54
CA THR A 94 -7.55 18.37 10.92
C THR A 94 -8.67 19.32 10.54
N SER A 95 -9.87 18.83 10.15
CA SER A 95 -11.02 19.70 9.88
C SER A 95 -11.52 20.43 11.14
N HIS A 96 -11.24 19.88 12.31
CA HIS A 96 -11.49 20.51 13.61
C HIS A 96 -10.28 21.29 14.18
N GLY A 97 -9.21 21.47 13.41
CA GLY A 97 -8.03 22.22 13.83
C GLY A 97 -7.08 21.44 14.76
N HIS A 98 -7.21 20.12 14.83
CA HIS A 98 -6.32 19.27 15.61
C HIS A 98 -5.16 18.74 14.77
N LEU A 99 -4.00 18.57 15.43
CA LEU A 99 -2.85 17.88 14.87
C LEU A 99 -2.94 16.39 15.18
N VAL A 100 -2.58 15.56 14.20
CA VAL A 100 -2.52 14.10 14.35
C VAL A 100 -1.07 13.65 14.33
N TYR A 101 -0.64 13.06 15.43
CA TYR A 101 0.67 12.44 15.54
C TYR A 101 0.55 10.94 15.30
N PHE A 102 1.45 10.41 14.49
CA PHE A 102 1.57 8.99 14.22
C PHE A 102 2.74 8.42 15.02
N THR A 103 2.50 7.33 15.74
CA THR A 103 3.58 6.56 16.36
C THR A 103 4.30 5.75 15.28
N PRO A 104 5.64 5.82 15.18
CA PRO A 104 6.38 5.04 14.19
C PRO A 104 6.19 3.51 14.42
N PRO A 105 6.22 2.69 13.35
CA PRO A 105 6.22 1.23 13.50
C PRO A 105 7.56 0.72 14.07
N PRO A 106 7.58 -0.37 14.87
CA PRO A 106 6.48 -1.26 15.27
C PRO A 106 6.01 -1.04 16.72
N TYR A 107 4.69 -1.18 16.97
CA TYR A 107 4.03 -1.25 18.28
C TYR A 107 4.87 -0.82 19.50
N HIS A 108 4.72 0.45 19.90
CA HIS A 108 5.27 0.98 21.14
C HIS A 108 4.15 1.34 22.12
N PRO A 109 3.50 0.37 22.80
CA PRO A 109 2.49 0.66 23.82
C PRO A 109 2.99 1.59 24.93
N THR A 110 4.30 1.58 25.17
CA THR A 110 4.99 2.45 26.13
C THR A 110 5.02 3.92 25.70
N LEU A 111 4.79 4.23 24.42
CA LEU A 111 4.67 5.60 23.90
C LEU A 111 3.21 6.08 23.85
N GLN A 112 2.25 5.26 24.29
CA GLN A 112 0.84 5.58 24.23
C GLN A 112 0.28 5.70 25.66
N PRO A 113 0.10 6.94 26.18
CA PRO A 113 -0.37 7.15 27.56
C PRO A 113 -1.68 6.41 27.88
N ILE A 114 -2.57 6.32 26.89
CA ILE A 114 -3.85 5.60 27.01
C ILE A 114 -3.67 4.10 27.27
N GLU A 115 -2.66 3.46 26.70
CA GLU A 115 -2.38 2.03 26.93
C GLU A 115 -1.89 1.78 28.36
N LEU A 116 -1.12 2.71 28.91
CA LEU A 116 -0.62 2.64 30.28
C LEU A 116 -1.75 2.81 31.31
N ILE A 117 -2.67 3.74 31.08
CA ILE A 117 -3.88 3.89 31.90
C ILE A 117 -4.77 2.66 31.76
N TRP A 118 -4.98 2.16 30.54
CA TRP A 118 -5.71 0.92 30.30
C TRP A 118 -5.09 -0.28 31.01
N GLY A 119 -3.77 -0.35 31.08
CA GLY A 119 -3.06 -1.39 31.85
C GLY A 119 -3.48 -1.41 33.32
N ARG A 120 -3.65 -0.24 33.94
CA ARG A 120 -4.11 -0.11 35.33
C ARG A 120 -5.56 -0.55 35.49
N VAL A 121 -6.46 -0.01 34.67
CA VAL A 121 -7.90 -0.35 34.69
C VAL A 121 -8.12 -1.85 34.45
N LYS A 122 -7.44 -2.44 33.47
CA LYS A 122 -7.48 -3.90 33.22
C LYS A 122 -6.95 -4.68 34.42
N GLY A 123 -5.89 -4.20 35.06
CA GLY A 123 -5.35 -4.79 36.29
C GLY A 123 -6.36 -4.83 37.44
N ASP A 124 -7.13 -3.76 37.63
CA ASP A 124 -8.19 -3.71 38.65
C ASP A 124 -9.32 -4.70 38.35
N ILE A 125 -9.76 -4.74 37.10
CA ILE A 125 -10.80 -5.67 36.65
C ILE A 125 -10.31 -7.11 36.75
N ALA A 126 -9.04 -7.40 36.42
CA ALA A 126 -8.47 -8.73 36.56
C ALA A 126 -8.42 -9.19 38.03
N ARG A 127 -8.11 -8.28 38.97
CA ARG A 127 -8.14 -8.56 40.41
C ARG A 127 -9.56 -8.78 40.94
N ARG A 128 -10.54 -8.08 40.37
CA ARG A 128 -11.96 -8.18 40.75
C ARG A 128 -12.82 -8.32 39.49
N PRO A 129 -12.90 -9.55 38.93
CA PRO A 129 -13.58 -9.80 37.67
C PRO A 129 -15.03 -9.34 37.67
N ALA A 130 -15.46 -8.75 36.56
CA ALA A 130 -16.83 -8.35 36.35
C ALA A 130 -17.75 -9.58 36.19
N LYS A 131 -18.98 -9.48 36.68
CA LYS A 131 -19.98 -10.55 36.63
C LYS A 131 -20.92 -10.45 35.44
N SER A 132 -20.98 -9.29 34.79
CA SER A 132 -21.81 -9.03 33.62
C SER A 132 -21.22 -7.90 32.77
N ALA A 133 -21.73 -7.73 31.55
CA ALA A 133 -21.31 -6.63 30.68
C ALA A 133 -21.64 -5.24 31.28
N SER A 134 -22.80 -5.09 31.93
CA SER A 134 -23.18 -3.84 32.59
C SER A 134 -22.26 -3.53 33.79
N ASP A 135 -21.90 -4.55 34.58
CA ASP A 135 -20.96 -4.43 35.68
C ASP A 135 -19.55 -4.10 35.15
N LEU A 136 -19.14 -4.67 34.02
CA LEU A 136 -17.87 -4.35 33.37
C LEU A 136 -17.81 -2.88 32.95
N VAL A 137 -18.84 -2.35 32.29
CA VAL A 137 -18.89 -0.93 31.89
C VAL A 137 -18.79 -0.03 33.11
N GLY A 138 -19.55 -0.31 34.17
CA GLY A 138 -19.48 0.45 35.43
C GLY A 138 -18.08 0.45 36.04
N ARG A 139 -17.40 -0.71 36.05
CA ARG A 139 -16.02 -0.84 36.55
C ARG A 139 -15.00 -0.11 35.69
N VAL A 140 -15.17 -0.10 34.38
CA VAL A 140 -14.28 0.65 33.47
C VAL A 140 -14.40 2.14 33.75
N VAL A 141 -15.63 2.67 33.85
CA VAL A 141 -15.85 4.10 34.15
C VAL A 141 -15.25 4.46 35.51
N ALA A 142 -15.56 3.67 36.55
CA ALA A 142 -15.01 3.91 37.88
C ALA A 142 -13.48 3.83 37.92
N GLY A 143 -12.87 2.88 37.19
CA GLY A 143 -11.41 2.78 37.09
C GLY A 143 -10.79 3.97 36.37
N LEU A 144 -11.42 4.49 35.32
CA LEU A 144 -10.94 5.69 34.63
C LEU A 144 -10.99 6.94 35.53
N GLU A 145 -12.03 7.06 36.37
CA GLU A 145 -12.13 8.11 37.38
C GLU A 145 -11.08 7.96 38.48
N GLU A 146 -10.90 6.76 39.03
CA GLU A 146 -9.92 6.45 40.08
C GLU A 146 -8.48 6.74 39.64
N HIS A 147 -8.14 6.44 38.39
CA HIS A 147 -6.82 6.72 37.82
C HIS A 147 -6.69 8.11 37.19
N GLY A 148 -7.68 9.00 37.40
CA GLY A 148 -7.69 10.37 36.88
C GLY A 148 -6.42 11.16 37.21
N ASP A 149 -5.95 11.06 38.44
CA ASP A 149 -4.75 11.81 38.89
C ASP A 149 -3.44 11.23 38.32
N ALA A 150 -3.47 9.98 37.84
CA ALA A 150 -2.31 9.32 37.28
C ALA A 150 -1.93 9.81 35.88
N TRP A 151 -2.85 10.47 35.16
CA TRP A 151 -2.65 10.89 33.77
C TRP A 151 -1.40 11.75 33.59
N LEU A 152 -1.16 12.72 34.49
CA LEU A 152 0.01 13.59 34.40
C LEU A 152 1.32 12.83 34.61
N SER A 153 1.33 11.87 35.52
CA SER A 153 2.51 11.03 35.77
C SER A 153 2.79 10.10 34.59
N VAL A 154 1.74 9.48 34.04
CA VAL A 154 1.84 8.62 32.86
C VAL A 154 2.32 9.41 31.65
N TYR A 155 1.80 10.63 31.45
CA TYR A 155 2.23 11.51 30.37
C TYR A 155 3.72 11.82 30.45
N ARG A 156 4.22 12.21 31.64
CA ARG A 156 5.66 12.48 31.84
C ARG A 156 6.53 11.26 31.57
N HIS A 157 6.09 10.08 31.99
CA HIS A 157 6.80 8.82 31.71
C HIS A 157 6.90 8.55 30.20
N VAL A 158 5.84 8.85 29.45
CA VAL A 158 5.87 8.74 27.98
C VAL A 158 6.85 9.74 27.38
N GLN A 159 6.88 10.99 27.86
CA GLN A 159 7.85 11.98 27.39
C GLN A 159 9.30 11.53 27.61
N GLU A 160 9.61 10.97 28.78
CA GLU A 160 10.94 10.39 29.04
C GLU A 160 11.31 9.31 28.03
N LYS A 161 10.35 8.46 27.65
CA LYS A 161 10.56 7.43 26.63
C LYS A 161 10.72 8.02 25.23
N GLU A 162 9.98 9.08 24.89
CA GLU A 162 10.16 9.81 23.64
C GLU A 162 11.58 10.40 23.55
N ASP A 163 12.07 11.01 24.63
CA ASP A 163 13.42 11.58 24.71
C ASP A 163 14.51 10.51 24.51
N GLU A 164 14.33 9.31 25.09
CA GLU A 164 15.23 8.17 24.87
C GLU A 164 15.32 7.79 23.37
N TYR A 165 14.18 7.77 22.66
CA TYR A 165 14.14 7.47 21.22
C TYR A 165 14.78 8.56 20.38
N VAL A 166 14.57 9.83 20.74
CA VAL A 166 15.21 10.97 20.06
C VAL A 166 16.73 10.89 20.21
N ALA A 167 17.23 10.62 21.41
CA ALA A 167 18.66 10.45 21.65
C ALA A 167 19.25 9.28 20.87
N LEU A 168 18.56 8.14 20.82
CA LEU A 168 18.98 6.98 20.04
C LEU A 168 19.00 7.27 18.53
N ALA A 169 18.00 7.99 18.02
CA ALA A 169 17.94 8.37 16.62
C ALA A 169 19.10 9.32 16.24
N ALA A 170 19.45 10.27 17.12
CA ALA A 170 20.59 11.15 16.91
C ALA A 170 21.92 10.37 16.88
N ALA A 171 22.11 9.42 17.80
CA ALA A 171 23.32 8.59 17.85
C ALA A 171 23.49 7.66 16.63
N ASN A 172 22.39 7.23 16.00
CA ASN A 172 22.43 6.37 14.80
C ASN A 172 22.60 7.15 13.49
N ALA A 173 22.54 8.49 13.54
CA ALA A 173 22.73 9.36 12.38
C ALA A 173 24.18 9.85 12.21
N GLU A 174 25.04 9.59 13.21
CA GLU A 174 26.51 9.80 13.19
C GLU A 174 27.25 8.55 12.70
#